data_AF-A0A6C2URG1-F1
#
_entry.id   AF-A0A6C2URG1-F1
#
_cell.length_a   1.000
_cell.length_b   1.000
_cell.length_c   1.000
_cell.angle_alpha   90.00
_cell.angle_beta   90.00
_cell.angle_gamma   90.00
#
_symmetry.space_group_name_H-M   'P 1'
#
loop_
_entity.id
_entity.type
_entity.pdbx_description
1 polymer ?
#
loop_
_entity_poly.entity_id
_entity_poly.type
_entity_poly.pdbx_seq_one_letter_code
_entity_poly.pdbx_strand_id
1 'polypeptide(L)'
;MNAVFYTADAQSWAESLGDIPWPLLPVANRPLLDYWLEACAEQGIEQVQVILGEDSERVEDFARDGARWGLKISYSFARTSEHPLDYLKSIADRWDEGLLFIGAPFFLRHRKAFTPAGFETLDACLHEHDGQIQFLFGKSGAEVKALLAGEPGSRTGLEQIHIHPFTIDSTAAYFDLNMKMVAGEFPRYVTAGFLDSDHSSIGYNVLTLPSAQLRAPILVGNDCRFAAMTTIGPKAVIGDHVIVDSRSELENCLILQDTYIGQNLEIKNKIVSGNRLVNPEDGTSIEIDDSWLVARNRPDMRTEDLVRYIVLWFLGFGVALAQLVPFCILYPVVRAVRIGKYFDEKFHDPRTGYTALPVFRKLKNRRSVAYSLFRALTLDRFPWLLLALRGRLFVCGQPPMRHPEDDEIIHQLKQYYPAVFSYADYCKESDRLTDSLWYAHIRSLFEDVKILIKSLLYRFFRAGR
;
A
#
# COMPACT_ATOMS: atom_id res chain seq x y z
N MET A 1 -31.30 -3.56 -21.59
CA MET A 1 -29.96 -3.97 -22.06
C MET A 1 -29.04 -4.16 -20.87
N ASN A 2 -28.31 -5.27 -20.82
CA ASN A 2 -27.39 -5.61 -19.73
C ASN A 2 -25.93 -5.44 -20.16
N ALA A 3 -25.04 -5.08 -19.24
CA ALA A 3 -23.60 -5.12 -19.47
C ALA A 3 -22.95 -6.27 -18.70
N VAL A 4 -21.95 -6.91 -19.29
CA VAL A 4 -21.15 -7.97 -18.69
C VAL A 4 -19.67 -7.63 -18.81
N PHE A 5 -18.97 -7.54 -17.69
CA PHE A 5 -17.53 -7.30 -17.64
C PHE A 5 -16.83 -8.57 -17.21
N TYR A 6 -16.01 -9.14 -18.09
CA TYR A 6 -15.22 -10.32 -17.79
C TYR A 6 -13.83 -9.91 -17.33
N THR A 7 -13.63 -9.96 -16.01
CA THR A 7 -12.37 -9.54 -15.36
C THR A 7 -11.50 -10.71 -14.92
N ALA A 8 -11.95 -11.94 -15.17
CA ALA A 8 -11.35 -13.14 -14.59
C ALA A 8 -10.04 -13.60 -15.25
N ASP A 9 -9.80 -13.23 -16.51
CA ASP A 9 -8.58 -13.62 -17.21
C ASP A 9 -7.36 -12.87 -16.68
N ALA A 10 -6.34 -13.62 -16.25
CA ALA A 10 -5.07 -13.06 -15.83
C ALA A 10 -4.34 -12.41 -17.01
N GLN A 11 -3.64 -11.31 -16.73
CA GLN A 11 -2.91 -10.52 -17.72
C GLN A 11 -1.43 -10.52 -17.34
N SER A 12 -0.62 -11.29 -18.09
CA SER A 12 0.81 -11.49 -17.77
C SER A 12 1.60 -10.18 -17.68
N TRP A 13 1.28 -9.20 -18.52
CA TRP A 13 1.90 -7.88 -18.47
C TRP A 13 1.56 -7.11 -17.19
N ALA A 14 0.36 -7.31 -16.63
CA ALA A 14 -0.10 -6.63 -15.42
C ALA A 14 0.54 -7.20 -14.15
N GLU A 15 0.85 -8.51 -14.12
CA GLU A 15 1.53 -9.17 -12.99
C GLU A 15 2.89 -8.53 -12.67
N SER A 16 3.59 -8.05 -13.70
CA SER A 16 4.86 -7.32 -13.55
C SER A 16 4.73 -6.04 -12.71
N LEU A 17 3.53 -5.47 -12.65
CA LEU A 17 3.22 -4.20 -12.00
C LEU A 17 2.82 -4.35 -10.52
N GLY A 18 2.70 -5.55 -9.97
CA GLY A 18 2.32 -5.75 -8.56
C GLY A 18 1.06 -6.57 -8.38
N ASP A 19 0.50 -6.51 -7.17
CA ASP A 19 -0.67 -7.30 -6.76
C ASP A 19 -1.99 -6.55 -7.00
N ILE A 20 -1.96 -5.48 -7.81
CA ILE A 20 -3.16 -4.72 -8.16
C ILE A 20 -3.85 -5.50 -9.28
N PRO A 21 -5.12 -5.92 -9.11
CA PRO A 21 -5.86 -6.56 -10.18
C PRO A 21 -5.88 -5.68 -11.41
N TRP A 22 -5.70 -6.25 -12.59
CA TRP A 22 -5.59 -5.50 -13.84
C TRP A 22 -6.76 -4.53 -14.12
N PRO A 23 -8.04 -4.81 -13.76
CA PRO A 23 -9.14 -3.85 -13.96
C PRO A 23 -9.01 -2.63 -13.06
N LEU A 24 -8.24 -2.74 -11.98
CA LEU A 24 -7.99 -1.69 -11.00
C LEU A 24 -6.68 -0.94 -11.23
N LEU A 25 -5.90 -1.32 -12.24
CA LEU A 25 -4.69 -0.58 -12.59
C LEU A 25 -5.07 0.87 -12.95
N PRO A 26 -4.40 1.86 -12.35
CA PRO A 26 -4.77 3.26 -12.51
C PRO A 26 -4.32 3.81 -13.87
N VAL A 27 -5.27 4.25 -14.68
CA VAL A 27 -5.04 5.09 -15.85
C VAL A 27 -5.29 6.53 -15.42
N ALA A 28 -4.24 7.36 -15.41
CA ALA A 28 -4.32 8.76 -14.96
C ALA A 28 -4.91 8.91 -13.54
N ASN A 29 -4.45 8.06 -12.61
CA ASN A 29 -4.91 7.95 -11.21
C ASN A 29 -6.38 7.52 -11.00
N ARG A 30 -7.03 6.99 -12.03
CA ARG A 30 -8.36 6.36 -11.89
C ARG A 30 -8.29 4.91 -12.35
N PRO A 31 -8.88 3.95 -11.61
CA PRO A 31 -8.96 2.56 -12.03
C PRO A 31 -9.55 2.39 -13.43
N LEU A 32 -9.01 1.49 -14.26
CA LEU A 32 -9.52 1.23 -15.61
C LEU A 32 -11.02 0.89 -15.62
N LEU A 33 -11.47 0.08 -14.65
CA LEU A 33 -12.86 -0.30 -14.45
C LEU A 33 -13.80 0.90 -14.23
N ASP A 34 -13.32 1.99 -13.62
CA ASP A 34 -14.10 3.22 -13.40
C ASP A 34 -14.56 3.83 -14.73
N TYR A 35 -13.70 3.83 -15.75
CA TYR A 35 -14.01 4.36 -17.08
C TYR A 35 -15.10 3.54 -17.79
N TRP A 36 -15.11 2.22 -17.60
CA TRP A 36 -16.12 1.35 -18.20
C TRP A 36 -17.48 1.48 -17.52
N LEU A 37 -17.50 1.60 -16.19
CA LEU A 37 -18.71 1.85 -15.41
C LEU A 37 -19.30 3.23 -15.75
N GLU A 38 -18.46 4.27 -15.81
CA GLU A 38 -18.87 5.61 -16.23
C GLU A 38 -19.47 5.59 -17.64
N ALA A 39 -18.82 4.92 -18.60
CA ALA A 39 -19.35 4.76 -19.94
C ALA A 39 -20.72 4.03 -19.95
N CYS A 40 -20.92 3.00 -19.12
CA CYS A 40 -22.23 2.34 -19.01
C CYS A 40 -23.31 3.29 -18.49
N ALA A 41 -23.01 4.04 -17.44
CA ALA A 41 -23.94 4.99 -16.83
C ALA A 41 -24.33 6.11 -17.82
N GLU A 42 -23.36 6.68 -18.53
CA GLU A 42 -23.60 7.72 -19.54
C GLU A 42 -24.43 7.22 -20.74
N GLN A 43 -24.39 5.90 -21.01
CA GLN A 43 -25.17 5.27 -22.07
C GLN A 43 -26.53 4.72 -21.63
N GLY A 44 -26.92 4.98 -20.37
CA GLY A 44 -28.24 4.57 -19.85
C GLY A 44 -28.36 3.07 -19.55
N ILE A 45 -27.23 2.36 -19.42
CA ILE A 45 -27.23 0.98 -18.94
C ILE A 45 -27.44 1.02 -17.43
N GLU A 46 -28.40 0.24 -16.91
CA GLU A 46 -28.69 0.22 -15.46
C GLU A 46 -28.10 -1.00 -14.74
N GLN A 47 -27.86 -2.11 -15.45
CA GLN A 47 -27.45 -3.39 -14.86
C GLN A 47 -26.11 -3.85 -15.43
N VAL A 48 -25.16 -4.09 -14.54
CA VAL A 48 -23.82 -4.60 -14.89
C VAL A 48 -23.58 -5.89 -14.11
N GLN A 49 -23.12 -6.93 -14.81
CA GLN A 49 -22.63 -8.16 -14.20
C GLN A 49 -21.12 -8.21 -14.35
N VAL A 50 -20.38 -8.28 -13.24
CA VAL A 50 -18.92 -8.41 -13.24
C VAL A 50 -18.55 -9.86 -12.95
N ILE A 51 -17.80 -10.46 -13.87
CA ILE A 51 -17.30 -11.82 -13.76
C ILE A 51 -15.89 -11.76 -13.18
N LEU A 52 -15.77 -12.27 -11.98
CA LEU A 52 -14.58 -12.19 -11.15
C LEU A 52 -13.75 -13.46 -11.30
N GLY A 53 -12.43 -13.28 -11.31
CA GLY A 53 -11.47 -14.37 -11.23
C GLY A 53 -10.78 -14.39 -9.87
N GLU A 54 -9.49 -14.66 -9.89
CA GLU A 54 -8.63 -14.50 -8.71
C GLU A 54 -8.57 -13.01 -8.28
N ASP A 55 -8.36 -12.73 -6.99
CA ASP A 55 -8.34 -11.38 -6.39
C ASP A 55 -9.66 -10.56 -6.48
N SER A 56 -10.79 -11.27 -6.53
CA SER A 56 -12.17 -10.74 -6.53
C SER A 56 -12.48 -9.69 -5.47
N GLU A 57 -11.98 -9.86 -4.24
CA GLU A 57 -12.29 -9.00 -3.09
C GLU A 57 -12.02 -7.51 -3.38
N ARG A 58 -10.88 -7.19 -4.02
CA ARG A 58 -10.51 -5.80 -4.31
C ARG A 58 -11.41 -5.16 -5.37
N VAL A 59 -11.86 -5.94 -6.35
CA VAL A 59 -12.76 -5.49 -7.42
C VAL A 59 -14.17 -5.26 -6.86
N GLU A 60 -14.63 -6.17 -6.00
CA GLU A 60 -15.89 -6.02 -5.25
C GLU A 60 -15.86 -4.80 -4.32
N ASP A 61 -14.79 -4.63 -3.54
CA ASP A 61 -14.64 -3.51 -2.61
C ASP A 61 -14.66 -2.14 -3.32
N PHE A 62 -14.11 -2.08 -4.53
CA PHE A 62 -14.07 -0.89 -5.36
C PHE A 62 -15.44 -0.56 -5.97
N ALA A 63 -16.06 -1.53 -6.65
CA ALA A 63 -17.29 -1.32 -7.42
C ALA A 63 -18.57 -1.40 -6.57
N ARG A 64 -18.55 -2.17 -5.47
CA ARG A 64 -19.67 -2.38 -4.54
C ARG A 64 -20.99 -2.68 -5.25
N ASP A 65 -22.08 -2.05 -4.86
CA ASP A 65 -23.39 -2.22 -5.48
C ASP A 65 -23.57 -1.40 -6.76
N GLY A 66 -22.59 -0.59 -7.16
CA GLY A 66 -22.67 0.32 -8.30
C GLY A 66 -23.39 1.64 -8.04
N ALA A 67 -23.89 1.88 -6.81
CA ALA A 67 -24.69 3.07 -6.51
C ALA A 67 -23.95 4.39 -6.76
N ARG A 68 -22.61 4.40 -6.66
CA ARG A 68 -21.75 5.56 -6.99
C ARG A 68 -21.95 6.06 -8.42
N TRP A 69 -22.25 5.17 -9.36
CA TRP A 69 -22.48 5.48 -10.78
C TRP A 69 -23.97 5.49 -11.15
N GLY A 70 -24.88 5.22 -10.20
CA GLY A 70 -26.30 4.99 -10.50
C GLY A 70 -26.59 3.65 -11.18
N LEU A 71 -25.65 2.70 -11.09
CA LEU A 71 -25.75 1.35 -11.65
C LEU A 71 -26.18 0.34 -10.58
N LYS A 72 -26.65 -0.83 -11.03
CA LYS A 72 -26.81 -2.03 -10.20
C LYS A 72 -25.78 -3.05 -10.64
N ILE A 73 -24.75 -3.25 -9.82
CA ILE A 73 -23.68 -4.20 -10.08
C ILE A 73 -23.99 -5.53 -9.38
N SER A 74 -23.84 -6.62 -10.11
CA SER A 74 -23.94 -7.99 -9.61
C SER A 74 -22.66 -8.76 -9.93
N TYR A 75 -22.31 -9.72 -9.08
CA TYR A 75 -21.04 -10.44 -9.18
C TYR A 75 -21.27 -11.92 -9.44
N SER A 76 -20.38 -12.53 -10.20
CA SER A 76 -20.34 -13.98 -10.43
C SER A 76 -18.89 -14.40 -10.62
N PHE A 77 -18.56 -15.62 -10.20
CA PHE A 77 -17.22 -16.16 -10.38
C PHE A 77 -17.14 -16.93 -11.70
N ALA A 78 -16.07 -16.69 -12.46
CA ALA A 78 -15.74 -17.55 -13.59
C ALA A 78 -15.43 -18.97 -13.10
N ARG A 79 -15.83 -19.98 -13.86
CA ARG A 79 -15.35 -21.35 -13.60
C ARG A 79 -13.88 -21.44 -13.95
N THR A 80 -13.15 -22.33 -13.30
CA THR A 80 -11.74 -22.57 -13.60
C THR A 80 -11.56 -22.88 -15.09
N SER A 81 -10.74 -22.08 -15.77
CA SER A 81 -10.45 -22.20 -17.21
C SER A 81 -11.67 -21.99 -18.13
N GLU A 82 -12.71 -21.29 -17.67
CA GLU A 82 -13.80 -20.82 -18.53
C GLU A 82 -13.30 -19.70 -19.44
N HIS A 83 -13.49 -19.83 -20.76
CA HIS A 83 -13.21 -18.74 -21.68
C HIS A 83 -14.38 -17.76 -21.75
N PRO A 84 -14.12 -16.45 -21.99
CA PRO A 84 -15.14 -15.43 -22.18
C PRO A 84 -16.30 -15.84 -23.12
N LEU A 85 -15.96 -16.48 -24.23
CA LEU A 85 -16.92 -16.96 -25.23
C LEU A 85 -17.83 -18.08 -24.70
N ASP A 86 -17.27 -19.00 -23.92
CA ASP A 86 -18.02 -20.11 -23.34
C ASP A 86 -18.97 -19.61 -22.26
N TYR A 87 -18.52 -18.63 -21.46
CA TYR A 87 -19.36 -17.92 -20.51
C TYR A 87 -20.54 -17.25 -21.22
N LEU A 88 -20.29 -16.48 -22.28
CA LEU A 88 -21.34 -15.79 -23.05
C LEU A 88 -22.39 -16.76 -23.63
N LYS A 89 -21.95 -17.91 -24.15
CA LYS A 89 -22.84 -18.97 -24.63
C LYS A 89 -23.67 -19.58 -23.50
N SER A 90 -23.10 -19.72 -22.30
CA SER A 90 -23.81 -20.27 -21.13
C SER A 90 -24.94 -19.39 -20.63
N ILE A 91 -24.83 -18.07 -20.84
CA ILE A 91 -25.83 -17.08 -20.44
C ILE A 91 -26.72 -16.61 -21.59
N ALA A 92 -26.87 -17.41 -22.66
CA ALA A 92 -27.61 -17.04 -23.87
C ALA A 92 -29.02 -16.48 -23.61
N ASP A 93 -29.69 -16.99 -22.57
CA ASP A 93 -31.05 -16.58 -22.19
C ASP A 93 -31.11 -15.22 -21.46
N ARG A 94 -29.97 -14.65 -21.05
CA ARG A 94 -29.90 -13.41 -20.26
C ARG A 94 -29.72 -12.14 -21.09
N TRP A 95 -29.52 -12.27 -22.40
CA TRP A 95 -29.23 -11.15 -23.30
C TRP A 95 -30.16 -11.09 -24.52
N ASP A 96 -31.38 -11.60 -24.39
CA ASP A 96 -32.41 -11.43 -25.43
C ASP A 96 -32.71 -9.95 -25.74
N GLU A 97 -32.61 -9.08 -24.73
CA GLU A 97 -32.76 -7.61 -24.86
C GLU A 97 -31.45 -6.87 -25.21
N GLY A 98 -30.45 -7.58 -25.73
CA GLY A 98 -29.14 -7.03 -26.09
C GLY A 98 -28.10 -7.10 -24.98
N LEU A 99 -26.84 -6.93 -25.38
CA LEU A 99 -25.65 -7.12 -24.54
C LEU A 99 -24.57 -6.09 -24.88
N LEU A 100 -23.99 -5.52 -23.83
CA LEU A 100 -22.65 -4.95 -23.87
C LEU A 100 -21.69 -5.89 -23.15
N PHE A 101 -20.60 -6.28 -23.80
CA PHE A 101 -19.60 -7.16 -23.22
C PHE A 101 -18.21 -6.55 -23.31
N ILE A 102 -17.47 -6.55 -22.19
CA ILE A 102 -16.06 -6.17 -22.12
C ILE A 102 -15.28 -7.36 -21.61
N GLY A 103 -14.34 -7.86 -22.40
CA GLY A 103 -13.65 -9.12 -22.11
C GLY A 103 -12.15 -9.06 -21.92
N ALA A 104 -11.52 -7.93 -22.24
CA ALA A 104 -10.07 -7.77 -22.15
C ALA A 104 -9.70 -6.29 -21.90
N PRO A 105 -8.45 -6.00 -21.48
CA PRO A 105 -8.04 -4.65 -21.12
C PRO A 105 -7.98 -3.73 -22.34
N PHE A 106 -8.88 -2.75 -22.39
CA PHE A 106 -8.83 -1.67 -23.37
C PHE A 106 -9.36 -0.37 -22.77
N PHE A 107 -8.83 0.74 -23.25
CA PHE A 107 -9.30 2.07 -22.90
C PHE A 107 -10.18 2.63 -24.01
N LEU A 108 -11.40 3.02 -23.66
CA LEU A 108 -12.30 3.74 -24.57
C LEU A 108 -11.67 5.11 -24.80
N ARG A 109 -11.25 5.48 -26.02
CA ARG A 109 -10.85 6.87 -26.34
C ARG A 109 -12.00 7.55 -27.07
N HIS A 110 -12.58 8.61 -26.52
CA HIS A 110 -13.59 9.40 -27.23
C HIS A 110 -13.14 10.85 -27.50
N ARG A 111 -13.50 11.38 -28.69
CA ARG A 111 -13.22 12.78 -29.10
C ARG A 111 -14.37 13.75 -28.78
N LYS A 112 -15.59 13.24 -28.63
CA LYS A 112 -16.79 14.01 -28.26
C LYS A 112 -17.30 13.57 -26.89
N ALA A 113 -18.12 14.39 -26.22
CA ALA A 113 -18.83 13.92 -25.03
C ALA A 113 -19.70 12.73 -25.41
N PHE A 114 -19.83 11.76 -24.50
CA PHE A 114 -20.90 10.79 -24.62
C PHE A 114 -22.23 11.54 -24.56
N THR A 115 -23.00 11.41 -25.63
CA THR A 115 -24.41 11.75 -25.59
C THR A 115 -25.15 10.58 -24.95
N PRO A 116 -26.15 10.84 -24.10
CA PRO A 116 -27.17 9.83 -23.81
C PRO A 116 -27.67 9.29 -25.16
N ALA A 117 -27.81 7.97 -25.29
CA ALA A 117 -28.17 7.26 -26.53
C ALA A 117 -27.07 7.07 -27.61
N GLY A 118 -25.78 7.28 -27.32
CA GLY A 118 -24.71 6.93 -28.27
C GLY A 118 -24.79 5.47 -28.74
N PHE A 119 -24.97 4.53 -27.80
CA PHE A 119 -25.15 3.11 -28.08
C PHE A 119 -26.48 2.77 -28.77
N GLU A 120 -27.50 3.63 -28.71
CA GLU A 120 -28.72 3.45 -29.51
C GLU A 120 -28.43 3.59 -31.02
N THR A 121 -27.42 4.39 -31.39
CA THR A 121 -27.01 4.57 -32.79
C THR A 121 -25.95 3.56 -33.24
N LEU A 122 -25.34 2.83 -32.30
CA LEU A 122 -24.27 1.87 -32.56
C LEU A 122 -24.84 0.62 -33.26
N ASP A 123 -24.27 0.26 -34.42
CA ASP A 123 -24.55 -1.03 -35.04
C ASP A 123 -23.91 -2.18 -34.25
N ALA A 124 -24.46 -3.39 -34.38
CA ALA A 124 -23.87 -4.59 -33.77
C ALA A 124 -22.37 -4.70 -34.15
N CYS A 125 -21.51 -4.72 -33.14
CA CYS A 125 -20.07 -4.56 -33.30
C CYS A 125 -19.33 -5.57 -32.44
N LEU A 126 -18.26 -6.12 -33.02
CA LEU A 126 -17.34 -7.04 -32.37
C LEU A 126 -15.93 -6.53 -32.60
N HIS A 127 -15.22 -6.25 -31.51
CA HIS A 127 -13.82 -5.86 -31.52
C HIS A 127 -12.99 -6.96 -30.85
N GLU A 128 -12.14 -7.59 -31.66
CA GLU A 128 -11.21 -8.62 -31.24
C GLU A 128 -9.77 -8.14 -31.45
N HIS A 129 -8.90 -8.48 -30.51
CA HIS A 129 -7.46 -8.27 -30.61
C HIS A 129 -6.75 -9.53 -30.12
N ASP A 130 -5.82 -10.04 -30.93
CA ASP A 130 -5.05 -11.26 -30.65
C ASP A 130 -5.93 -12.48 -30.25
N GLY A 131 -7.11 -12.62 -30.87
CA GLY A 131 -8.05 -13.71 -30.61
C GLY A 131 -8.87 -13.57 -29.31
N GLN A 132 -8.72 -12.46 -28.57
CA GLN A 132 -9.57 -12.13 -27.42
C GLN A 132 -10.63 -11.09 -27.79
N ILE A 133 -11.86 -11.31 -27.33
CA ILE A 133 -12.95 -10.35 -27.48
C ILE A 133 -12.77 -9.25 -26.43
N GLN A 134 -12.36 -8.07 -26.88
CA GLN A 134 -12.25 -6.90 -26.01
C GLN A 134 -13.61 -6.24 -25.80
N PHE A 135 -14.38 -6.13 -26.88
CA PHE A 135 -15.68 -5.46 -26.86
C PHE A 135 -16.66 -6.18 -27.78
N LEU A 136 -17.86 -6.44 -27.28
CA LEU A 136 -18.98 -6.91 -28.09
C LEU A 136 -20.22 -6.10 -27.72
N PHE A 137 -20.96 -5.69 -28.73
CA PHE A 137 -22.21 -4.97 -28.58
C PHE A 137 -23.26 -5.47 -29.56
N GLY A 138 -24.48 -5.71 -29.07
CA GLY A 138 -25.65 -5.96 -29.89
C GLY A 138 -26.93 -5.53 -29.17
N LYS A 139 -27.89 -4.99 -29.93
CA LYS A 139 -29.15 -4.45 -29.41
C LYS A 139 -30.20 -5.53 -29.15
N SER A 140 -30.04 -6.69 -29.79
CA SER A 140 -30.93 -7.83 -29.65
C SER A 140 -30.16 -9.14 -29.49
N GLY A 141 -30.78 -10.13 -28.87
CA GLY A 141 -30.18 -11.47 -28.77
C GLY A 141 -29.92 -12.13 -30.12
N ALA A 142 -30.64 -11.75 -31.20
CA ALA A 142 -30.36 -12.24 -32.54
C ALA A 142 -29.01 -11.70 -33.07
N GLU A 143 -28.76 -10.41 -32.90
CA GLU A 143 -27.50 -9.77 -33.31
C GLU A 143 -26.31 -10.35 -32.55
N VAL A 144 -26.44 -10.53 -31.23
CA VAL A 144 -25.37 -11.10 -30.42
C VAL A 144 -25.11 -12.57 -30.80
N LYS A 145 -26.15 -13.37 -31.07
CA LYS A 145 -25.99 -14.76 -31.57
C LYS A 145 -25.27 -14.80 -32.92
N ALA A 146 -25.60 -13.88 -33.83
CA ALA A 146 -24.94 -13.76 -35.13
C ALA A 146 -23.45 -13.43 -34.99
N LEU A 147 -23.10 -12.44 -34.15
CA LEU A 147 -21.71 -12.08 -33.87
C LEU A 147 -20.92 -13.24 -33.26
N LEU A 148 -21.49 -13.94 -32.28
CA LEU A 148 -20.87 -15.11 -31.64
C LEU A 148 -20.75 -16.32 -32.58
N ALA A 149 -21.57 -16.40 -33.63
CA ALA A 149 -21.49 -17.42 -34.68
C ALA A 149 -20.44 -17.09 -35.75
N GLY A 150 -19.77 -15.94 -35.65
CA GLY A 150 -18.73 -15.50 -36.59
C GLY A 150 -19.28 -14.72 -37.78
N GLU A 151 -20.52 -14.24 -37.74
CA GLU A 151 -21.00 -13.30 -38.76
C GLU A 151 -20.26 -11.96 -38.63
N PRO A 152 -19.86 -11.33 -39.75
CA PRO A 152 -19.10 -10.09 -39.71
C PRO A 152 -19.95 -8.96 -39.12
N GLY A 153 -19.62 -8.57 -37.88
CA GLY A 153 -20.15 -7.35 -37.27
C GLY A 153 -19.68 -6.08 -37.98
N SER A 154 -20.27 -4.93 -37.60
CA SER A 154 -19.84 -3.64 -38.11
C SER A 154 -18.40 -3.35 -37.67
N ARG A 155 -17.46 -3.39 -38.63
CA ARG A 155 -16.04 -3.07 -38.39
C ARG A 155 -15.80 -1.60 -38.03
N THR A 156 -16.77 -0.73 -38.31
CA THR A 156 -16.71 0.71 -38.04
C THR A 156 -17.65 1.15 -36.91
N GLY A 157 -18.35 0.22 -36.25
CA GLY A 157 -19.37 0.54 -35.25
C GLY A 157 -18.88 1.51 -34.18
N LEU A 158 -17.76 1.20 -33.50
CA LEU A 158 -17.19 2.08 -32.49
C LEU A 158 -16.79 3.46 -33.05
N GLU A 159 -16.31 3.53 -34.29
CA GLU A 159 -15.94 4.80 -34.93
C GLU A 159 -17.15 5.68 -35.26
N GLN A 160 -18.33 5.07 -35.52
CA GLN A 160 -19.59 5.80 -35.76
C GLN A 160 -19.97 6.65 -34.54
N ILE A 161 -19.71 6.14 -33.34
CA ILE A 161 -19.93 6.83 -32.07
C ILE A 161 -18.70 7.59 -31.57
N HIS A 162 -17.69 7.75 -32.42
CA HIS A 162 -16.42 8.44 -32.14
C HIS A 162 -15.61 7.86 -30.98
N ILE A 163 -15.75 6.55 -30.75
CA ILE A 163 -14.94 5.79 -29.81
C ILE A 163 -13.86 5.05 -30.60
N HIS A 164 -12.61 5.22 -30.19
CA HIS A 164 -11.48 4.45 -30.69
C HIS A 164 -10.97 3.58 -29.54
N PRO A 165 -11.03 2.24 -29.65
CA PRO A 165 -10.45 1.37 -28.63
C PRO A 165 -8.93 1.55 -28.62
N PHE A 166 -8.37 1.74 -27.43
CA PHE A 166 -6.92 1.67 -27.20
C PHE A 166 -6.64 0.38 -26.44
N THR A 167 -6.09 -0.61 -27.15
CA THR A 167 -5.73 -1.90 -26.56
C THR A 167 -4.59 -1.77 -25.55
N ILE A 168 -4.71 -2.47 -24.42
CA ILE A 168 -3.66 -2.58 -23.41
C ILE A 168 -3.25 -4.05 -23.29
N ASP A 169 -2.29 -4.45 -24.13
CA ASP A 169 -1.77 -5.83 -24.22
C ASP A 169 -0.35 -5.99 -23.64
N SER A 170 0.27 -4.88 -23.22
CA SER A 170 1.66 -4.83 -22.79
C SER A 170 1.89 -3.70 -21.79
N THR A 171 2.96 -3.81 -21.00
CA THR A 171 3.46 -2.75 -20.12
C THR A 171 3.78 -1.48 -20.90
N ALA A 172 4.28 -1.61 -22.14
CA ALA A 172 4.54 -0.51 -23.05
C ALA A 172 3.25 0.24 -23.42
N ALA A 173 2.20 -0.49 -23.82
CA ALA A 173 0.90 0.11 -24.15
C ALA A 173 0.26 0.80 -22.93
N TYR A 174 0.34 0.17 -21.76
CA TYR A 174 -0.15 0.76 -20.50
C TYR A 174 0.60 2.04 -20.11
N PHE A 175 1.93 2.05 -20.28
CA PHE A 175 2.76 3.23 -20.04
C PHE A 175 2.44 4.34 -21.04
N ASP A 176 2.37 4.02 -22.34
CA ASP A 176 2.05 4.96 -23.41
C ASP A 176 0.67 5.60 -23.20
N LEU A 177 -0.34 4.82 -22.81
CA LEU A 177 -1.65 5.34 -22.47
C LEU A 177 -1.58 6.40 -21.36
N ASN A 178 -0.89 6.11 -20.26
CA ASN A 178 -0.72 7.05 -19.15
C ASN A 178 0.08 8.31 -19.57
N MET A 179 1.13 8.13 -20.39
CA MET A 179 1.93 9.26 -20.91
C MET A 179 1.12 10.15 -21.86
N LYS A 180 0.20 9.58 -22.64
CA LYS A 180 -0.75 10.32 -23.50
C LYS A 180 -1.81 11.06 -22.69
N MET A 181 -2.28 10.46 -21.59
CA MET A 181 -3.21 11.11 -20.65
C MET A 181 -2.58 12.36 -20.02
N VAL A 182 -1.35 12.26 -19.49
CA VAL A 182 -0.66 13.42 -18.89
C VAL A 182 -0.27 14.46 -19.92
N ALA A 183 0.04 14.06 -21.16
CA ALA A 183 0.30 15.01 -22.26
C ALA A 183 -0.96 15.77 -22.72
N GLY A 184 -2.14 15.46 -22.19
CA GLY A 184 -3.39 16.13 -22.55
C GLY A 184 -3.97 15.68 -23.90
N GLU A 185 -3.55 14.53 -24.45
CA GLU A 185 -4.08 14.01 -25.72
C GLU A 185 -5.56 13.60 -25.63
N PHE A 186 -6.06 13.40 -24.40
CA PHE A 186 -7.42 12.99 -24.11
C PHE A 186 -8.15 14.03 -23.21
N PRO A 187 -8.48 15.22 -23.73
CA PRO A 187 -8.93 16.37 -22.94
C PRO A 187 -10.31 16.23 -22.29
N ARG A 188 -11.04 15.15 -22.58
CA ARG A 188 -12.40 14.91 -22.09
C ARG A 188 -12.44 14.14 -20.77
N TYR A 189 -11.38 13.40 -20.44
CA TYR A 189 -11.34 12.71 -19.16
C TYR A 189 -10.97 13.71 -18.08
N VAL A 190 -11.87 13.87 -17.12
CA VAL A 190 -11.59 14.66 -15.93
C VAL A 190 -10.65 13.83 -15.06
N THR A 191 -9.42 14.31 -14.94
CA THR A 191 -8.47 13.83 -13.95
C THR A 191 -8.83 14.39 -12.58
N ALA A 192 -8.61 13.60 -11.53
CA ALA A 192 -8.89 14.08 -10.17
C ALA A 192 -7.89 15.19 -9.80
N GLY A 193 -8.39 16.30 -9.24
CA GLY A 193 -7.56 17.39 -8.73
C GLY A 193 -7.83 18.75 -9.36
N PHE A 194 -6.96 19.71 -9.05
CA PHE A 194 -6.96 21.03 -9.65
C PHE A 194 -6.25 20.97 -10.99
N LEU A 195 -7.00 21.22 -12.06
CA LEU A 195 -6.45 21.32 -13.41
C LEU A 195 -5.88 22.72 -13.62
N ASP A 196 -4.61 22.80 -13.97
CA ASP A 196 -3.94 24.06 -14.33
C ASP A 196 -3.96 24.28 -15.87
N SER A 197 -3.63 25.50 -16.32
CA SER A 197 -3.59 25.86 -17.75
C SER A 197 -2.66 24.98 -18.58
N ASP A 198 -1.67 24.36 -17.94
CA ASP A 198 -0.60 23.59 -18.59
C ASP A 198 -0.92 22.09 -18.63
N HIS A 199 -2.21 21.72 -18.61
CA HIS A 199 -2.72 20.34 -18.60
C HIS A 199 -2.22 19.49 -17.41
N SER A 200 -1.76 20.14 -16.35
CA SER A 200 -1.33 19.46 -15.13
C SER A 200 -2.50 19.28 -14.18
N SER A 201 -2.56 18.15 -13.49
CA SER A 201 -3.56 17.88 -12.44
C SER A 201 -2.87 17.58 -11.14
N ILE A 202 -3.25 18.27 -10.06
CA ILE A 202 -2.74 18.02 -8.72
C ILE A 202 -3.89 17.66 -7.79
N GLY A 203 -3.82 16.47 -7.21
CA GLY A 203 -4.79 15.96 -6.25
C GLY A 203 -4.83 16.74 -4.93
N TYR A 204 -5.63 16.24 -4.00
CA TYR A 204 -5.81 16.84 -2.69
C TYR A 204 -4.69 16.46 -1.73
N ASN A 205 -4.41 17.35 -0.75
CA ASN A 205 -3.42 17.12 0.31
C ASN A 205 -2.00 16.81 -0.20
N VAL A 206 -1.61 17.43 -1.31
CA VAL A 206 -0.24 17.35 -1.82
C VAL A 206 0.64 18.34 -1.07
N LEU A 207 1.68 17.84 -0.39
CA LEU A 207 2.62 18.64 0.38
C LEU A 207 3.93 18.78 -0.40
N THR A 208 4.25 20.00 -0.81
CA THR A 208 5.50 20.35 -1.49
C THR A 208 6.33 21.28 -0.62
N LEU A 209 7.61 20.96 -0.42
CA LEU A 209 8.54 21.91 0.21
C LEU A 209 8.91 23.04 -0.78
N PRO A 210 9.24 24.25 -0.30
CA PRO A 210 9.49 25.41 -1.19
C PRO A 210 10.60 25.23 -2.24
N SER A 211 11.51 24.27 -2.05
CA SER A 211 12.58 23.95 -2.99
C SER A 211 12.23 22.84 -3.98
N ALA A 212 11.06 22.21 -3.87
CA ALA A 212 10.57 21.24 -4.83
C ALA A 212 10.09 21.93 -6.10
N GLN A 213 10.45 21.39 -7.26
CA GLN A 213 10.06 21.90 -8.57
C GLN A 213 9.12 20.92 -9.24
N LEU A 214 7.93 21.40 -9.60
CA LEU A 214 6.95 20.68 -10.38
C LEU A 214 6.98 21.25 -11.82
N ARG A 215 7.29 20.41 -12.81
CA ARG A 215 7.46 20.80 -14.21
C ARG A 215 6.37 20.17 -15.07
N ALA A 216 5.41 20.97 -15.49
CA ALA A 216 4.32 20.53 -16.36
C ALA A 216 4.81 19.86 -17.67
N PRO A 217 4.03 18.96 -18.28
CA PRO A 217 2.77 18.42 -17.76
C PRO A 217 3.01 17.36 -16.69
N ILE A 218 2.25 17.41 -15.60
CA ILE A 218 2.29 16.41 -14.51
C ILE A 218 0.89 16.01 -14.07
N LEU A 219 0.77 14.77 -13.61
CA LEU A 219 -0.43 14.29 -12.95
C LEU A 219 -0.02 13.77 -11.58
N VAL A 220 -0.52 14.40 -10.51
CA VAL A 220 -0.22 14.03 -9.13
C VAL A 220 -1.50 13.64 -8.42
N GLY A 221 -1.47 12.49 -7.76
CA GLY A 221 -2.56 11.94 -6.98
C GLY A 221 -2.77 12.65 -5.64
N ASN A 222 -3.65 12.08 -4.83
CA ASN A 222 -3.95 12.57 -3.50
C ASN A 222 -2.86 12.17 -2.50
N ASP A 223 -2.76 12.91 -1.40
CA ASP A 223 -1.94 12.58 -0.23
C ASP A 223 -0.44 12.37 -0.54
N CYS A 224 0.07 13.04 -1.57
CA CYS A 224 1.46 12.95 -1.97
C CYS A 224 2.35 13.91 -1.18
N ARG A 225 3.62 13.54 -0.97
CA ARG A 225 4.60 14.37 -0.28
C ARG A 225 5.90 14.43 -1.07
N PHE A 226 6.37 15.64 -1.34
CA PHE A 226 7.61 15.90 -2.07
C PHE A 226 8.57 16.70 -1.21
N ALA A 227 9.72 16.10 -0.94
CA ALA A 227 10.74 16.67 -0.07
C ALA A 227 11.57 17.76 -0.77
N ALA A 228 12.66 18.20 -0.13
CA ALA A 228 13.41 19.35 -0.60
C ALA A 228 14.22 19.01 -1.86
N MET A 229 14.33 19.98 -2.78
CA MET A 229 15.16 19.86 -3.99
C MET A 229 14.74 18.71 -4.92
N THR A 230 13.49 18.24 -4.84
CA THR A 230 12.97 17.24 -5.78
C THR A 230 12.50 17.91 -7.06
N THR A 231 12.72 17.27 -8.21
CA THR A 231 12.17 17.72 -9.50
C THR A 231 11.21 16.66 -10.02
N ILE A 232 9.98 17.04 -10.31
CA ILE A 232 8.94 16.13 -10.80
C ILE A 232 8.41 16.65 -12.13
N GLY A 233 8.50 15.82 -13.15
CA GLY A 233 8.16 16.12 -14.52
C GLY A 233 9.33 16.67 -15.35
N PRO A 234 9.13 16.81 -16.68
CA PRO A 234 7.86 16.69 -17.39
C PRO A 234 7.37 15.24 -17.57
N LYS A 235 6.08 15.08 -17.88
CA LYS A 235 5.40 13.79 -18.14
C LYS A 235 5.50 12.79 -16.99
N ALA A 236 5.42 13.27 -15.75
CA ALA A 236 5.37 12.40 -14.58
C ALA A 236 3.91 12.16 -14.18
N VAL A 237 3.52 10.89 -14.06
CA VAL A 237 2.25 10.47 -13.47
C VAL A 237 2.55 9.84 -12.12
N ILE A 238 2.08 10.47 -11.06
CA ILE A 238 2.30 10.09 -9.66
C ILE A 238 0.95 9.69 -9.06
N GLY A 239 0.83 8.44 -8.61
CA GLY A 239 -0.35 7.88 -7.96
C GLY A 239 -0.62 8.44 -6.57
N ASP A 240 -1.67 7.94 -5.94
CA ASP A 240 -2.06 8.37 -4.60
C ASP A 240 -1.09 7.85 -3.52
N HIS A 241 -0.93 8.59 -2.43
CA HIS A 241 -0.09 8.21 -1.29
C HIS A 241 1.38 7.96 -1.66
N VAL A 242 1.95 8.76 -2.57
CA VAL A 242 3.36 8.67 -2.94
C VAL A 242 4.21 9.64 -2.12
N ILE A 243 5.36 9.16 -1.64
CA ILE A 243 6.35 10.00 -0.97
C ILE A 243 7.64 9.98 -1.78
N VAL A 244 8.16 11.16 -2.11
CA VAL A 244 9.45 11.33 -2.78
C VAL A 244 10.38 12.10 -1.86
N ASP A 245 11.48 11.46 -1.46
CA ASP A 245 12.48 12.07 -0.60
C ASP A 245 13.45 12.99 -1.38
N SER A 246 14.30 13.69 -0.64
CA SER A 246 15.02 14.87 -1.09
C SER A 246 16.01 14.58 -2.22
N ARG A 247 16.19 15.57 -3.12
CA ARG A 247 17.17 15.54 -4.22
C ARG A 247 16.93 14.43 -5.26
N SER A 248 15.68 14.00 -5.45
CA SER A 248 15.31 13.03 -6.48
C SER A 248 14.65 13.69 -7.69
N GLU A 249 14.89 13.12 -8.87
CA GLU A 249 14.42 13.60 -10.17
C GLU A 249 13.55 12.52 -10.83
N LEU A 250 12.30 12.89 -11.13
CA LEU A 250 11.30 12.02 -11.76
C LEU A 250 10.89 12.63 -13.10
N GLU A 251 11.19 11.97 -14.21
CA GLU A 251 10.87 12.47 -15.56
C GLU A 251 10.35 11.34 -16.44
N ASN A 252 9.28 11.61 -17.21
CA ASN A 252 8.65 10.64 -18.10
C ASN A 252 8.49 9.26 -17.44
N CYS A 253 7.80 9.23 -16.31
CA CYS A 253 7.70 8.05 -15.45
C CYS A 253 6.29 7.90 -14.89
N LEU A 254 5.94 6.66 -14.56
CA LEU A 254 4.67 6.31 -13.92
C LEU A 254 4.96 5.73 -12.53
N ILE A 255 4.63 6.45 -11.48
CA ILE A 255 4.76 5.99 -10.10
C ILE A 255 3.37 5.58 -9.62
N LEU A 256 3.15 4.29 -9.38
CA LEU A 256 1.87 3.79 -8.90
C LEU A 256 1.68 4.14 -7.41
N GLN A 257 0.42 4.05 -6.99
CA GLN A 257 -0.01 4.37 -5.63
C GLN A 257 0.76 3.60 -4.55
N ASP A 258 0.78 4.15 -3.34
CA ASP A 258 1.45 3.55 -2.18
C ASP A 258 2.95 3.25 -2.45
N THR A 259 3.68 4.20 -3.05
CA THR A 259 5.11 4.06 -3.36
C THR A 259 5.95 5.12 -2.63
N TYR A 260 7.07 4.69 -2.05
CA TYR A 260 8.10 5.55 -1.47
C TYR A 260 9.32 5.55 -2.39
N ILE A 261 9.80 6.74 -2.76
CA ILE A 261 11.03 6.95 -3.52
C ILE A 261 12.06 7.60 -2.60
N GLY A 262 13.24 6.98 -2.52
CA GLY A 262 14.38 7.42 -1.74
C GLY A 262 15.03 8.72 -2.18
N GLN A 263 16.12 9.08 -1.50
CA GLN A 263 16.92 10.27 -1.79
C GLN A 263 17.94 10.04 -2.91
N ASN A 264 18.25 11.11 -3.65
CA ASN A 264 19.27 11.11 -4.72
C ASN A 264 19.00 10.07 -5.81
N LEU A 265 17.73 9.89 -6.20
CA LEU A 265 17.33 8.96 -7.25
C LEU A 265 16.94 9.70 -8.52
N GLU A 266 17.29 9.12 -9.65
CA GLU A 266 16.87 9.57 -10.97
C GLU A 266 16.03 8.45 -11.60
N ILE A 267 14.74 8.72 -11.78
CA ILE A 267 13.79 7.76 -12.37
C ILE A 267 13.29 8.33 -13.69
N LYS A 268 13.73 7.71 -14.78
CA LYS A 268 13.41 8.13 -16.16
C LYS A 268 12.94 6.96 -17.01
N ASN A 269 11.82 7.12 -17.72
CA ASN A 269 11.26 6.10 -18.62
C ASN A 269 11.03 4.77 -17.90
N LYS A 270 10.44 4.82 -16.69
CA LYS A 270 10.18 3.64 -15.86
C LYS A 270 8.80 3.71 -15.22
N ILE A 271 8.27 2.52 -14.92
CA ILE A 271 7.13 2.37 -14.03
C ILE A 271 7.67 1.93 -12.66
N VAL A 272 7.19 2.53 -11.59
CA VAL A 272 7.53 2.12 -10.23
C VAL A 272 6.25 1.73 -9.52
N SER A 273 6.24 0.55 -8.90
CA SER A 273 5.08 0.06 -8.16
C SER A 273 5.52 -0.57 -6.85
N GLY A 274 5.32 0.17 -5.76
CA GLY A 274 5.73 -0.29 -4.43
C GLY A 274 7.24 -0.44 -4.34
N ASN A 275 7.74 -1.68 -4.23
CA ASN A 275 9.17 -2.02 -4.23
C ASN A 275 9.67 -2.50 -5.60
N ARG A 276 8.85 -2.44 -6.66
CA ARG A 276 9.20 -2.92 -8.01
C ARG A 276 9.54 -1.76 -8.93
N LEU A 277 10.62 -1.90 -9.69
CA LEU A 277 10.96 -1.03 -10.81
C LEU A 277 10.77 -1.82 -12.11
N VAL A 278 9.91 -1.32 -12.99
CA VAL A 278 9.51 -2.00 -14.23
C VAL A 278 9.95 -1.17 -15.43
N ASN A 279 10.57 -1.83 -16.39
CA ASN A 279 10.92 -1.24 -17.67
C ASN A 279 9.74 -1.38 -18.66
N PRO A 280 9.16 -0.28 -19.16
CA PRO A 280 7.99 -0.34 -20.04
C PRO A 280 8.26 -1.07 -21.36
N GLU A 281 9.46 -0.92 -21.93
CA GLU A 281 9.80 -1.39 -23.28
C GLU A 281 9.81 -2.92 -23.40
N ASP A 282 10.32 -3.61 -22.39
CA ASP A 282 10.50 -5.07 -22.38
C ASP A 282 9.66 -5.78 -21.30
N GLY A 283 8.99 -5.03 -20.41
CA GLY A 283 8.19 -5.58 -19.31
C GLY A 283 9.01 -6.21 -18.19
N THR A 284 10.34 -6.05 -18.20
CA THR A 284 11.21 -6.59 -17.15
C THR A 284 10.96 -5.85 -15.84
N SER A 285 10.84 -6.60 -14.74
CA SER A 285 10.66 -6.05 -13.39
C SER A 285 11.83 -6.45 -12.50
N ILE A 286 12.29 -5.48 -11.70
CA ILE A 286 13.32 -5.67 -10.68
C ILE A 286 12.68 -5.33 -9.34
N GLU A 287 12.69 -6.28 -8.41
CA GLU A 287 12.33 -6.00 -7.03
C GLU A 287 13.53 -5.40 -6.31
N ILE A 288 13.32 -4.23 -5.70
CA ILE A 288 14.34 -3.53 -4.93
C ILE A 288 14.14 -3.90 -3.45
N ASP A 289 15.08 -4.65 -2.89
CA ASP A 289 15.04 -5.07 -1.49
C ASP A 289 15.37 -3.93 -0.51
N ASP A 290 16.13 -2.93 -0.97
CA ASP A 290 16.46 -1.78 -0.13
C ASP A 290 15.26 -0.84 -0.02
N SER A 291 14.57 -0.91 1.12
CA SER A 291 13.41 -0.07 1.43
C SER A 291 13.72 1.43 1.42
N TRP A 292 15.01 1.82 1.35
CA TRP A 292 15.44 3.22 1.26
C TRP A 292 15.54 3.74 -0.16
N LEU A 293 15.54 2.87 -1.16
CA LEU A 293 15.57 3.24 -2.56
C LEU A 293 14.13 3.32 -3.10
N VAL A 294 13.37 2.22 -3.01
CA VAL A 294 11.99 2.13 -3.51
C VAL A 294 11.21 1.15 -2.63
N ALA A 295 10.09 1.55 -2.05
CA ALA A 295 9.30 0.70 -1.14
C ALA A 295 7.79 0.93 -1.25
N ARG A 296 6.99 -0.03 -0.79
CA ARG A 296 5.55 0.20 -0.56
C ARG A 296 5.36 1.17 0.61
N ASN A 297 4.60 2.24 0.41
CA ASN A 297 4.31 3.30 1.38
C ASN A 297 3.10 2.97 2.29
N ARG A 298 2.75 1.69 2.45
CA ARG A 298 1.83 1.24 3.49
C ARG A 298 2.61 0.48 4.55
N PRO A 299 2.34 0.71 5.85
CA PRO A 299 2.76 -0.21 6.88
C PRO A 299 1.88 -1.46 6.74
N ASP A 300 2.26 -2.40 5.88
CA ASP A 300 1.74 -3.76 6.00
C ASP A 300 2.16 -4.27 7.38
N MET A 301 1.21 -4.41 8.30
CA MET A 301 1.39 -5.34 9.40
C MET A 301 1.48 -6.73 8.79
N ARG A 302 2.71 -7.15 8.44
CA ARG A 302 3.00 -8.52 8.02
C ARG A 302 2.38 -9.49 9.03
N THR A 303 1.81 -10.58 8.56
CA THR A 303 1.31 -11.68 9.40
C THR A 303 2.37 -12.13 10.42
N GLU A 304 3.65 -12.11 10.06
CA GLU A 304 4.78 -12.36 10.96
C GLU A 304 4.90 -11.35 12.10
N ASP A 305 4.69 -10.06 11.82
CA ASP A 305 4.77 -8.98 12.79
C ASP A 305 3.59 -9.02 13.78
N LEU A 306 2.41 -9.40 13.28
CA LEU A 306 1.20 -9.59 14.09
C LEU A 306 1.33 -10.82 15.00
N VAL A 307 1.77 -11.96 14.46
CA VAL A 307 2.05 -13.18 15.26
C VAL A 307 3.12 -12.89 16.31
N ARG A 308 4.22 -12.21 15.92
CA ARG A 308 5.28 -11.82 16.85
C ARG A 308 4.77 -10.91 17.95
N TYR A 309 3.97 -9.90 17.61
CA TYR A 309 3.38 -8.99 18.59
C TYR A 309 2.50 -9.75 19.59
N ILE A 310 1.62 -10.63 19.09
CA ILE A 310 0.73 -11.44 19.94
C ILE A 310 1.53 -12.35 20.87
N VAL A 311 2.50 -13.11 20.35
CA VAL A 311 3.33 -14.02 21.15
C VAL A 311 4.12 -13.27 22.22
N LEU A 312 4.76 -12.17 21.84
CA LEU A 312 5.54 -11.35 22.79
C LEU A 312 4.64 -10.66 23.81
N TRP A 313 3.42 -10.28 23.45
CA TRP A 313 2.45 -9.71 24.39
C TRP A 313 2.08 -10.74 25.47
N PHE A 314 1.77 -11.98 25.09
CA PHE A 314 1.48 -13.05 26.06
C PHE A 314 2.68 -13.39 26.95
N LEU A 315 3.90 -13.45 26.38
CA LEU A 315 5.12 -13.66 27.15
C LEU A 315 5.39 -12.51 28.12
N GLY A 316 5.26 -11.26 27.66
CA GLY A 316 5.38 -10.07 28.49
C GLY A 316 4.33 -10.04 29.61
N PHE A 317 3.09 -10.49 29.31
CA PHE A 317 2.01 -10.59 30.29
C PHE A 317 2.34 -11.63 31.37
N GLY A 318 2.84 -12.80 30.98
CA GLY A 318 3.29 -13.83 31.92
C GLY A 318 4.41 -13.34 32.84
N VAL A 319 5.38 -12.60 32.30
CA VAL A 319 6.46 -11.98 33.09
C VAL A 319 5.89 -10.92 34.04
N ALA A 320 4.94 -10.09 33.59
CA ALA A 320 4.33 -9.06 34.42
C ALA A 320 3.55 -9.66 35.59
N LEU A 321 2.81 -10.75 35.33
CA LEU A 321 2.07 -11.48 36.35
C LEU A 321 3.02 -12.06 37.41
N ALA A 322 4.14 -12.66 36.98
CA ALA A 322 5.16 -13.20 37.89
C ALA A 322 5.86 -12.11 38.71
N GLN A 323 6.03 -10.91 38.16
CA GLN A 323 6.69 -9.77 38.83
C GLN A 323 5.75 -8.96 39.74
N LEU A 324 4.43 -9.04 39.55
CA LEU A 324 3.45 -8.23 40.27
C LEU A 324 3.54 -8.41 41.79
N VAL A 325 3.49 -9.66 42.28
CA VAL A 325 3.54 -9.95 43.72
C VAL A 325 4.88 -9.51 44.34
N PRO A 326 6.05 -9.88 43.78
CA PRO A 326 7.33 -9.37 44.26
C PRO A 326 7.44 -7.83 44.22
N PHE A 327 6.90 -7.17 43.20
CA PHE A 327 6.91 -5.71 43.08
C PHE A 327 6.13 -5.05 44.22
N CYS A 328 4.91 -5.52 44.49
CA CYS A 328 4.07 -5.01 45.57
C CYS A 328 4.69 -5.18 46.96
N ILE A 329 5.52 -6.21 47.16
CA ILE A 329 6.20 -6.47 48.45
C ILE A 329 7.51 -5.69 48.55
N LEU A 330 8.37 -5.78 47.54
CA LEU A 330 9.75 -5.27 47.61
C LEU A 330 9.84 -3.77 47.34
N TYR A 331 9.03 -3.21 46.45
CA TYR A 331 9.10 -1.78 46.13
C TYR A 331 8.79 -0.86 47.33
N PRO A 332 7.71 -1.09 48.12
CA PRO A 332 7.45 -0.29 49.31
C PRO A 332 8.59 -0.35 50.34
N VAL A 333 9.21 -1.53 50.52
CA VAL A 333 10.36 -1.71 51.42
C VAL A 333 11.56 -0.90 50.93
N VAL A 334 11.90 -1.02 49.64
CA VAL A 334 13.00 -0.26 49.01
C VAL A 334 12.78 1.24 49.11
N ARG A 335 11.52 1.70 48.98
CA ARG A 335 11.12 3.11 49.12
C ARG A 335 11.18 3.58 50.59
N ALA A 336 10.65 2.81 51.53
CA ALA A 336 10.61 3.14 52.95
C ALA A 336 12.03 3.27 53.55
N VAL A 337 12.94 2.38 53.16
CA VAL A 337 14.35 2.41 53.58
C VAL A 337 15.17 3.47 52.79
N ARG A 338 14.52 4.24 51.90
CA ARG A 338 15.13 5.28 51.06
C ARG A 338 16.31 4.77 50.23
N ILE A 339 16.23 3.54 49.73
CA ILE A 339 17.28 2.92 48.91
C ILE A 339 17.21 3.44 47.48
N GLY A 340 16.01 3.60 46.92
CA GLY A 340 15.78 4.13 45.59
C GLY A 340 14.32 4.44 45.34
N LYS A 341 14.05 5.19 44.26
CA LYS A 341 12.69 5.52 43.82
C LYS A 341 12.63 5.67 42.31
N TYR A 342 11.42 5.65 41.77
CA TYR A 342 11.17 5.97 40.36
C TYR A 342 11.14 7.48 40.15
N PHE A 343 11.66 7.90 39.02
CA PHE A 343 11.61 9.26 38.50
C PHE A 343 11.14 9.21 37.06
N ASP A 344 10.35 10.18 36.63
CA ASP A 344 9.98 10.29 35.24
C ASP A 344 11.11 10.99 34.48
N GLU A 345 11.60 10.33 33.44
CA GLU A 345 12.61 10.86 32.52
C GLU A 345 12.01 10.88 31.10
N LYS A 346 12.46 11.84 30.28
CA LYS A 346 12.00 11.97 28.89
C LYS A 346 12.79 11.04 27.99
N PHE A 347 12.06 10.22 27.24
CA PHE A 347 12.59 9.34 26.20
C PHE A 347 11.95 9.69 24.87
N HIS A 348 12.63 9.34 23.78
CA HIS A 348 12.08 9.43 22.44
C HIS A 348 10.96 8.42 22.25
N ASP A 349 9.88 8.87 21.63
CA ASP A 349 8.76 8.03 21.20
C ASP A 349 8.51 8.30 19.71
N PRO A 350 8.63 7.28 18.84
CA PRO A 350 8.42 7.45 17.40
C PRO A 350 7.00 7.91 17.04
N ARG A 351 6.03 7.79 17.95
CA ARG A 351 4.63 8.16 17.71
C ARG A 351 4.27 9.56 18.19
N THR A 352 4.85 9.99 19.31
CA THR A 352 4.46 11.23 20.00
C THR A 352 5.61 12.23 20.15
N GLY A 353 6.79 11.91 19.59
CA GLY A 353 8.04 12.65 19.75
C GLY A 353 8.74 12.28 21.05
N TYR A 354 8.11 12.54 22.19
CA TYR A 354 8.67 12.25 23.50
C TYR A 354 7.65 11.64 24.47
N THR A 355 8.10 10.67 25.26
CA THR A 355 7.31 10.03 26.29
C THR A 355 8.04 10.03 27.63
N ALA A 356 7.28 10.23 28.72
CA ALA A 356 7.82 10.16 30.07
C ALA A 356 7.83 8.69 30.53
N LEU A 357 9.01 8.12 30.76
CA LEU A 357 9.15 6.77 31.28
C LEU A 357 9.65 6.78 32.73
N PRO A 358 9.08 5.94 33.61
CA PRO A 358 9.52 5.84 35.00
C PRO A 358 10.83 5.07 35.10
N VAL A 359 11.93 5.73 35.47
CA VAL A 359 13.27 5.16 35.65
C VAL A 359 13.57 4.99 37.13
N PHE A 360 13.96 3.78 37.54
CA PHE A 360 14.40 3.53 38.92
C PHE A 360 15.84 4.03 39.14
N ARG A 361 16.04 4.95 40.10
CA ARG A 361 17.39 5.39 40.54
C ARG A 361 17.67 5.04 41.99
N LYS A 362 18.89 4.58 42.27
CA LYS A 362 19.39 4.32 43.62
C LYS A 362 19.79 5.64 44.28
N LEU A 363 19.27 5.92 45.48
CA LEU A 363 19.51 7.15 46.24
C LEU A 363 20.69 7.03 47.21
N LYS A 364 20.92 5.84 47.77
CA LYS A 364 22.03 5.58 48.70
C LYS A 364 22.85 4.40 48.25
N ASN A 365 24.18 4.54 48.23
CA ASN A 365 25.06 3.43 47.91
C ASN A 365 25.32 2.52 49.12
N ARG A 366 24.29 1.81 49.59
CA ARG A 366 24.41 0.74 50.61
C ARG A 366 24.13 -0.63 50.00
N ARG A 367 24.76 -1.67 50.55
CA ARG A 367 24.43 -3.07 50.25
C ARG A 367 23.11 -3.41 50.97
N SER A 368 22.14 -3.93 50.24
CA SER A 368 20.84 -4.34 50.77
C SER A 368 20.37 -5.58 50.03
N VAL A 369 20.02 -6.62 50.77
CA VAL A 369 19.49 -7.87 50.22
C VAL A 369 18.18 -7.62 49.49
N ALA A 370 17.30 -6.79 50.05
CA ALA A 370 16.05 -6.40 49.40
C ALA A 370 16.27 -5.71 48.04
N TYR A 371 17.30 -4.86 47.94
CA TYR A 371 17.66 -4.22 46.67
C TYR A 371 18.29 -5.19 45.65
N SER A 372 19.15 -6.09 46.12
CA SER A 372 19.70 -7.16 45.26
C SER A 372 18.57 -8.02 44.70
N LEU A 373 17.63 -8.49 45.54
CA LEU A 373 16.48 -9.26 45.10
C LEU A 373 15.56 -8.47 44.16
N PHE A 374 15.34 -7.18 44.45
CA PHE A 374 14.56 -6.28 43.59
C PHE A 374 15.15 -6.19 42.17
N ARG A 375 16.49 -6.10 42.07
CA ARG A 375 17.21 -6.10 40.78
C ARG A 375 17.26 -7.49 40.13
N ALA A 376 17.38 -8.56 40.92
CA ALA A 376 17.41 -9.94 40.44
C ALA A 376 16.13 -10.29 39.68
N LEU A 377 14.99 -9.89 40.24
CA LEU A 377 13.66 -10.12 39.67
C LEU A 377 13.27 -9.09 38.61
N THR A 378 14.20 -8.21 38.18
CA THR A 378 13.99 -7.17 37.17
C THR A 378 12.81 -6.23 37.47
N LEU A 379 12.53 -6.02 38.76
CA LEU A 379 11.39 -5.21 39.20
C LEU A 379 11.57 -3.73 38.88
N ASP A 380 12.80 -3.28 38.63
CA ASP A 380 13.10 -1.94 38.13
C ASP A 380 12.42 -1.63 36.80
N ARG A 381 12.10 -2.63 35.99
CA ARG A 381 11.42 -2.47 34.69
C ARG A 381 9.95 -2.84 34.68
N PHE A 382 9.41 -3.30 35.82
CA PHE A 382 8.00 -3.68 35.93
C PHE A 382 7.04 -2.59 35.39
N PRO A 383 7.22 -1.28 35.70
CA PRO A 383 6.37 -0.25 35.11
C PRO A 383 6.45 -0.15 33.58
N TRP A 384 7.62 -0.40 32.98
CA TRP A 384 7.79 -0.39 31.53
C TRP A 384 7.08 -1.58 30.88
N LEU A 385 7.03 -2.73 31.57
CA LEU A 385 6.29 -3.90 31.13
C LEU A 385 4.79 -3.63 31.04
N LEU A 386 4.23 -2.90 32.01
CA LEU A 386 2.83 -2.44 31.96
C LEU A 386 2.58 -1.48 30.79
N LEU A 387 3.55 -0.61 30.47
CA LEU A 387 3.48 0.26 29.28
C LEU A 387 3.55 -0.55 27.99
N ALA A 388 4.34 -1.62 27.94
CA ALA A 388 4.41 -2.51 26.79
C ALA A 388 3.08 -3.25 26.55
N LEU A 389 2.44 -3.74 27.62
CA LEU A 389 1.13 -4.40 27.54
C LEU A 389 0.00 -3.45 27.10
N ARG A 390 0.14 -2.15 27.37
CA ARG A 390 -0.74 -1.07 26.87
C ARG A 390 -0.38 -0.62 25.45
N GLY A 391 0.60 -1.27 24.81
CA GLY A 391 1.04 -0.98 23.46
C GLY A 391 1.92 0.26 23.32
N ARG A 392 2.38 0.89 24.41
CA ARG A 392 3.25 2.09 24.37
C ARG A 392 4.74 1.78 24.21
N LEU A 393 5.16 0.56 24.55
CA LEU A 393 6.51 0.05 24.35
C LEU A 393 6.44 -1.34 23.71
N PHE A 394 7.55 -1.79 23.13
CA PHE A 394 7.71 -3.19 22.76
C PHE A 394 8.23 -4.00 23.95
N VAL A 395 7.92 -5.29 24.04
CA VAL A 395 8.49 -6.16 25.08
C VAL A 395 9.99 -6.35 24.84
N CYS A 396 10.38 -6.65 23.60
CA CYS A 396 11.76 -6.79 23.15
C CYS A 396 12.02 -5.86 21.96
N GLY A 397 13.23 -5.30 21.89
CA GLY A 397 13.54 -4.27 20.91
C GLY A 397 14.84 -3.53 21.20
N GLN A 398 14.89 -2.30 20.68
CA GLN A 398 15.99 -1.38 20.89
C GLN A 398 15.88 -0.73 22.27
N PRO A 399 17.00 -0.33 22.89
CA PRO A 399 16.98 0.36 24.16
C PRO A 399 16.22 1.70 24.06
N PRO A 400 15.43 2.07 25.09
CA PRO A 400 14.84 3.40 25.20
C PRO A 400 15.91 4.50 25.18
N MET A 401 15.83 5.43 24.21
CA MET A 401 16.78 6.52 23.98
C MET A 401 16.33 7.77 24.73
N ARG A 402 17.22 8.34 25.54
CA ARG A 402 16.95 9.49 26.40
C ARG A 402 17.09 10.78 25.62
N HIS A 403 16.22 11.74 25.94
CA HIS A 403 16.38 13.10 25.45
C HIS A 403 17.01 13.99 26.55
N PRO A 404 18.03 14.81 26.25
CA PRO A 404 18.66 15.03 24.93
C PRO A 404 19.89 14.14 24.64
N GLU A 405 20.29 13.27 25.57
CA GLU A 405 21.57 12.53 25.52
C GLU A 405 21.74 11.65 24.26
N ASP A 406 20.66 11.01 23.80
CA ASP A 406 20.69 10.02 22.71
C ASP A 406 20.05 10.55 21.40
N ASP A 407 19.86 11.87 21.26
CA ASP A 407 19.21 12.49 20.09
C ASP A 407 19.97 12.19 18.78
N GLU A 408 21.30 12.25 18.80
CA GLU A 408 22.15 11.95 17.63
C GLU A 408 22.00 10.49 17.16
N ILE A 409 21.74 9.56 18.09
CA ILE A 409 21.53 8.14 17.77
C ILE A 409 20.19 7.98 17.08
N ILE A 410 19.14 8.64 17.58
CA ILE A 410 17.80 8.59 16.98
C ILE A 410 17.81 9.12 15.54
N HIS A 411 18.55 10.20 15.27
CA HIS A 411 18.68 10.73 13.91
C HIS A 411 19.37 9.75 12.93
N GLN A 412 20.15 8.79 13.42
CA GLN A 412 20.81 7.77 12.62
C GLN A 412 19.96 6.49 12.44
N LEU A 413 18.91 6.32 13.24
CA LEU A 413 18.07 5.14 13.18
C LEU A 413 16.94 5.31 12.18
N LYS A 414 16.94 4.45 11.15
CA LYS A 414 15.91 4.37 10.10
C LYS A 414 14.51 4.12 10.69
N GLN A 415 14.43 3.24 11.67
CA GLN A 415 13.23 2.89 12.42
C GLN A 415 13.60 2.63 13.88
N TYR A 416 12.73 3.07 14.78
CA TYR A 416 12.97 3.00 16.21
C TYR A 416 11.89 2.19 16.95
N TYR A 417 12.30 1.12 17.63
CA TYR A 417 11.45 0.17 18.35
C TYR A 417 11.77 0.19 19.85
N PRO A 418 11.33 1.23 20.60
CA PRO A 418 11.65 1.36 22.02
C PRO A 418 11.04 0.20 22.82
N ALA A 419 11.88 -0.53 23.55
CA ALA A 419 11.47 -1.73 24.23
C ALA A 419 11.86 -1.83 25.71
N VAL A 420 11.19 -2.73 26.42
CA VAL A 420 11.49 -3.04 27.82
C VAL A 420 12.79 -3.82 27.95
N PHE A 421 13.06 -4.77 27.05
CA PHE A 421 14.26 -5.59 27.04
C PHE A 421 15.03 -5.42 25.72
N SER A 422 16.36 -5.34 25.82
CA SER A 422 17.25 -5.07 24.69
C SER A 422 18.55 -5.87 24.81
N TYR A 423 19.31 -5.95 23.72
CA TYR A 423 20.62 -6.64 23.72
C TYR A 423 21.61 -6.07 24.76
N ALA A 424 21.55 -4.75 24.98
CA ALA A 424 22.35 -4.02 25.96
C ALA A 424 22.14 -4.48 27.43
N ASP A 425 21.11 -5.29 27.71
CA ASP A 425 20.85 -5.82 29.05
C ASP A 425 21.80 -6.92 29.49
N TYR A 426 22.31 -7.70 28.55
CA TYR A 426 23.21 -8.82 28.85
C TYR A 426 24.56 -8.71 28.11
N CYS A 427 24.68 -7.85 27.10
CA CYS A 427 25.96 -7.48 26.48
C CYS A 427 26.34 -6.05 26.90
N LYS A 428 27.40 -5.89 27.70
CA LYS A 428 27.81 -4.57 28.24
C LYS A 428 28.94 -3.89 27.48
N GLU A 429 29.59 -4.62 26.58
CA GLU A 429 30.75 -4.14 25.82
C GLU A 429 30.35 -3.51 24.48
N SER A 430 29.06 -3.54 24.14
CA SER A 430 28.54 -3.02 22.89
C SER A 430 28.14 -1.55 22.99
N ASP A 431 28.38 -0.84 21.89
CA ASP A 431 27.91 0.52 21.67
C ASP A 431 26.39 0.53 21.37
N ARG A 432 25.66 1.51 21.94
CA ARG A 432 24.19 1.58 21.85
C ARG A 432 23.69 1.75 20.42
N LEU A 433 24.39 2.55 19.62
CA LEU A 433 24.07 2.74 18.21
C LEU A 433 24.26 1.42 17.46
N THR A 434 25.39 0.76 17.68
CA THR A 434 25.71 -0.54 17.06
C THR A 434 24.66 -1.61 17.38
N ASP A 435 24.28 -1.76 18.66
CA ASP A 435 23.23 -2.70 19.08
C ASP A 435 21.87 -2.38 18.45
N SER A 436 21.57 -1.08 18.32
CA SER A 436 20.29 -0.64 17.78
C SER A 436 20.19 -0.89 16.27
N LEU A 437 21.27 -0.62 15.53
CA LEU A 437 21.38 -0.92 14.10
C LEU A 437 21.36 -2.44 13.85
N TRP A 438 22.07 -3.22 14.67
CA TRP A 438 22.09 -4.67 14.56
C TRP A 438 20.71 -5.28 14.79
N TYR A 439 20.02 -4.88 15.87
CA TYR A 439 18.68 -5.36 16.17
C TYR A 439 17.69 -5.03 15.05
N ALA A 440 17.78 -3.84 14.44
CA ALA A 440 16.91 -3.46 13.34
C ALA A 440 17.03 -4.41 12.13
N HIS A 441 18.21 -5.00 11.91
CA HIS A 441 18.48 -5.92 10.81
C HIS A 441 18.06 -7.38 11.10
N ILE A 442 18.28 -7.87 12.32
CA ILE A 442 18.09 -9.28 12.69
C ILE A 442 16.74 -9.59 13.35
N ARG A 443 15.83 -8.61 13.36
CA ARG A 443 14.58 -8.64 14.11
C ARG A 443 13.71 -9.84 13.73
N SER A 444 13.54 -10.79 14.66
CA SER A 444 12.73 -11.99 14.47
C SER A 444 12.11 -12.44 15.80
N LEU A 445 11.03 -13.22 15.74
CA LEU A 445 10.39 -13.77 16.95
C LEU A 445 11.39 -14.58 17.79
N PHE A 446 12.25 -15.38 17.14
CA PHE A 446 13.27 -16.18 17.81
C PHE A 446 14.28 -15.32 18.57
N GLU A 447 14.79 -14.26 17.93
CA GLU A 447 15.77 -13.36 18.56
C GLU A 447 15.12 -12.53 19.68
N ASP A 448 13.86 -12.13 19.55
CA ASP A 448 13.13 -11.42 20.62
C ASP A 448 12.94 -12.28 21.87
N VAL A 449 12.49 -13.53 21.70
CA VAL A 449 12.34 -14.48 22.83
C VAL A 449 13.69 -14.76 23.48
N LYS A 450 14.76 -14.90 22.69
CA LYS A 450 16.13 -15.08 23.18
C LYS A 450 16.61 -13.87 23.98
N ILE A 451 16.36 -12.64 23.51
CA ILE A 451 16.69 -11.41 24.24
C ILE A 451 15.94 -11.37 25.57
N LEU A 452 14.65 -11.68 25.59
CA LEU A 452 13.83 -11.71 26.81
C LEU A 452 14.43 -12.67 27.86
N ILE A 453 14.67 -13.93 27.47
CA ILE A 453 15.16 -14.96 28.38
C ILE A 453 16.57 -14.63 28.88
N LYS A 454 17.49 -14.24 27.97
CA LYS A 454 18.86 -13.90 28.34
C LYS A 454 18.91 -12.69 29.27
N SER A 455 18.09 -11.67 29.02
CA SER A 455 18.03 -10.47 29.86
C SER A 455 17.57 -10.78 31.28
N LEU A 456 16.52 -11.61 31.42
CA LEU A 456 16.00 -12.03 32.73
C LEU A 456 17.02 -12.89 33.50
N LEU A 457 17.60 -13.90 32.85
CA LEU A 457 18.60 -14.78 33.47
C LEU A 457 19.86 -14.01 33.88
N TYR A 458 20.40 -13.18 32.98
CA TYR A 458 21.60 -12.40 33.26
C TYR A 458 21.43 -11.49 34.48
N ARG A 459 20.28 -10.81 34.57
CA ARG A 459 19.95 -9.96 35.72
C ARG A 459 19.78 -10.74 37.02
N PHE A 460 19.16 -11.92 36.96
CA PHE A 460 19.00 -12.81 38.10
C PHE A 460 20.36 -13.28 38.65
N PHE A 461 21.24 -13.80 37.79
CA PHE A 461 22.56 -14.30 38.21
C PHE A 461 23.52 -13.20 38.68
N ARG A 462 23.45 -12.00 38.07
CA ARG A 462 24.32 -10.88 38.44
C ARG A 462 23.97 -10.27 39.78
N ALA A 463 22.71 -10.31 40.20
CA ALA A 463 22.30 -9.78 41.49
C ALA A 463 22.84 -10.58 42.69
N GLY A 464 23.26 -11.83 42.46
CA GLY A 464 23.92 -12.69 43.44
C GLY A 464 25.43 -12.46 43.62
N ARG A 465 26.06 -11.58 42.82
CA ARG A 465 27.43 -11.10 43.01
C ARG A 465 27.41 -9.66 43.53
#